data_AF-A0A842UB20-F1
#
_entry.id   AF-A0A842UB20-F1
#
_cell.length_a   1.000
_cell.length_b   1.000
_cell.length_c   1.000
_cell.angle_alpha   90.00
_cell.angle_beta   90.00
_cell.angle_gamma   90.00
#
_symmetry.space_group_name_H-M   'P 1'
#
loop_
_entity.id
_entity.type
_entity.pdbx_description
1 polymer ?
#
loop_
_entity_poly.entity_id
_entity_poly.type
_entity_poly.pdbx_seq_one_letter_code
_entity_poly.pdbx_strand_id
1 'polypeptide(L)'
;MTCAYLGPALNFIMIIIINTPLNQYAYFAILGLCPLTAVFFTTAIVDILVNKPKNRNIITFVIWLYCLITMSIYYYLLFTNITQIGIFRNPYVIVFSLFTQLYILIILVIFIATGLVFTKSCFKSKQTEIRLQAILLIVAFISLTIGVIMTLIVEYIVIILGMMILALRAILFYMGYIFPEWTKKLFLKKASD
;
A
#
# COMPACT_ATOMS: atom_id res chain seq x y z
N MET A 1 2.79 -0.57 -1.08
CA MET A 1 1.90 -0.75 0.10
C MET A 1 1.30 -2.16 0.24
N THR A 2 1.75 -3.15 -0.52
CA THR A 2 1.29 -4.56 -0.40
C THR A 2 1.82 -5.26 0.85
N CYS A 3 3.01 -4.89 1.30
CA CYS A 3 3.68 -5.34 2.52
C CYS A 3 2.84 -5.24 3.81
N ALA A 4 2.01 -4.19 3.97
CA ALA A 4 1.17 -4.03 5.16
C ALA A 4 0.13 -5.16 5.30
N TYR A 5 -0.27 -5.73 4.17
CA TYR A 5 -1.28 -6.79 4.09
C TYR A 5 -0.67 -8.16 3.80
N LEU A 6 0.65 -8.24 3.64
CA LEU A 6 1.37 -9.50 3.49
C LEU A 6 1.30 -10.33 4.77
N GLY A 7 1.44 -9.69 5.95
CA GLY A 7 1.28 -10.34 7.25
C GLY A 7 -0.10 -11.01 7.41
N PRO A 8 -1.21 -10.28 7.24
CA PRO A 8 -2.57 -10.84 7.22
C PRO A 8 -2.76 -11.97 6.22
N ALA A 9 -2.29 -11.80 4.98
CA ALA A 9 -2.43 -12.82 3.93
C ALA A 9 -1.68 -14.10 4.28
N LEU A 10 -0.43 -13.99 4.76
CA LEU A 10 0.36 -15.15 5.20
C LEU A 10 -0.25 -15.83 6.43
N ASN A 11 -0.72 -15.04 7.41
CA ASN A 11 -1.41 -15.57 8.58
C ASN A 11 -2.66 -16.38 8.17
N PHE A 12 -3.47 -15.85 7.24
CA PHE A 12 -4.65 -16.54 6.71
C PHE A 12 -4.28 -17.86 6.02
N ILE A 13 -3.26 -17.85 5.15
CA ILE A 13 -2.78 -19.05 4.45
C ILE A 13 -2.27 -20.10 5.44
N MET A 14 -1.46 -19.70 6.44
CA MET A 14 -0.93 -20.61 7.45
C MET A 14 -2.02 -21.25 8.30
N ILE A 15 -3.06 -20.50 8.66
CA ILE A 15 -4.18 -21.05 9.42
C ILE A 15 -4.94 -22.09 8.59
N ILE A 16 -5.18 -21.85 7.30
CA ILE A 16 -5.91 -22.81 6.46
C ILE A 16 -5.09 -24.08 6.18
N ILE A 17 -3.79 -23.94 5.91
CA ILE A 17 -2.96 -25.07 5.45
C ILE A 17 -2.35 -25.84 6.62
N ILE A 18 -1.87 -25.12 7.65
CA ILE A 18 -1.05 -25.66 8.75
C ILE A 18 -1.83 -25.64 10.07
N ASN A 19 -2.98 -24.96 10.13
CA ASN A 19 -3.77 -24.77 11.35
C ASN A 19 -2.99 -24.10 12.50
N THR A 20 -2.02 -23.26 12.14
CA THR A 20 -1.21 -22.49 13.09
C THR A 20 -1.15 -21.02 12.67
N PRO A 21 -1.43 -20.05 13.55
CA PRO A 21 -1.28 -18.64 13.22
C PRO A 21 0.19 -18.26 13.08
N LEU A 22 0.45 -17.20 12.31
CA LEU A 22 1.77 -16.60 12.19
C LEU A 22 2.22 -16.05 13.55
N ASN A 23 3.46 -16.35 13.93
CA ASN A 23 4.06 -15.81 15.15
C ASN A 23 3.98 -14.26 15.14
N GLN A 24 3.58 -13.66 16.27
CA GLN A 24 3.40 -12.21 16.41
C GLN A 24 4.65 -11.40 16.02
N TYR A 25 5.86 -11.87 16.36
CA TYR A 25 7.10 -11.22 15.97
C TYR A 25 7.32 -11.26 14.46
N ALA A 26 7.04 -12.41 13.83
CA ALA A 26 7.14 -12.55 12.37
C ALA A 26 6.11 -11.67 11.66
N TYR A 27 4.88 -11.62 12.18
CA TYR A 27 3.83 -10.76 11.65
C TYR A 27 4.25 -9.28 11.66
N PHE A 28 4.73 -8.77 12.80
CA PHE A 28 5.12 -7.36 12.90
C PHE A 28 6.44 -7.07 12.19
N ALA A 29 7.38 -8.01 12.11
CA ALA A 29 8.58 -7.85 11.29
C ALA A 29 8.22 -7.59 9.81
N ILE A 30 7.26 -8.33 9.26
CA ILE A 30 6.76 -8.12 7.89
C ILE A 30 6.13 -6.72 7.75
N LEU A 31 5.33 -6.31 8.74
CA LEU A 31 4.74 -4.96 8.75
C LEU A 31 5.82 -3.86 8.80
N GLY A 32 6.93 -4.10 9.51
CA GLY A 32 8.08 -3.19 9.59
C GLY A 32 8.80 -2.96 8.25
N LEU A 33 8.56 -3.80 7.24
CA LEU A 33 9.06 -3.61 5.88
C LEU A 33 8.21 -2.61 5.05
N CYS A 34 7.14 -2.06 5.63
CA CYS A 34 6.28 -1.09 4.94
C CYS A 34 6.97 0.13 4.34
N PRO A 35 7.89 0.81 5.06
CA PRO A 35 8.56 2.01 4.56
C PRO A 35 9.37 1.68 3.31
N LEU A 36 10.01 0.51 3.28
CA LEU A 36 10.82 0.07 2.15
C LEU A 36 9.99 -0.01 0.86
N THR A 37 8.78 -0.56 0.96
CA THR A 37 7.88 -0.64 -0.21
C THR A 37 7.42 0.75 -0.65
N ALA A 38 7.19 1.67 0.29
CA ALA A 38 6.86 3.05 -0.04
C ALA A 38 8.04 3.78 -0.70
N VAL A 39 9.27 3.53 -0.25
CA VAL A 39 10.49 4.09 -0.86
C VAL A 39 10.73 3.59 -2.26
N PHE A 40 10.63 2.28 -2.51
CA PHE A 40 10.79 1.76 -3.88
C PHE A 40 9.75 2.36 -4.82
N PHE A 41 8.49 2.42 -4.37
CA PHE A 41 7.43 3.02 -5.16
C PHE A 41 7.69 4.50 -5.45
N THR A 42 7.96 5.30 -4.42
CA THR A 42 8.17 6.74 -4.56
C THR A 42 9.43 7.05 -5.36
N THR A 43 10.51 6.28 -5.22
CA THR A 43 11.73 6.40 -6.03
C THR A 43 11.43 6.16 -7.51
N ALA A 44 10.68 5.09 -7.83
CA ALA A 44 10.28 4.82 -9.21
C ALA A 44 9.46 5.97 -9.83
N ILE A 45 8.53 6.54 -9.06
CA ILE A 45 7.74 7.70 -9.50
C ILE A 45 8.61 8.96 -9.67
N VAL A 46 9.53 9.21 -8.73
CA VAL A 46 10.47 10.34 -8.79
C VAL A 46 11.37 10.23 -10.02
N ASP A 47 11.84 9.02 -10.36
CA ASP A 47 12.66 8.78 -11.55
C ASP A 47 11.92 9.08 -12.85
N ILE A 48 10.60 8.82 -12.90
CA ILE A 48 9.75 9.11 -14.07
C ILE A 48 9.44 10.60 -14.19
N LEU A 49 9.19 11.28 -13.06
CA LEU A 49 8.65 12.65 -13.06
C LEU A 49 9.72 13.75 -12.99
N VAL A 50 10.89 13.48 -12.40
CA VAL A 50 11.91 14.49 -12.12
C VAL A 50 13.04 14.40 -13.15
N ASN A 51 12.96 15.26 -14.17
CA ASN A 51 13.95 15.31 -15.26
C ASN A 51 15.33 15.83 -14.83
N LYS A 52 15.43 16.57 -13.71
CA LYS A 52 16.69 17.15 -13.24
C LYS A 52 17.43 16.17 -12.31
N PRO A 53 18.61 15.64 -12.69
CA PRO A 53 19.27 14.57 -11.93
C PRO A 53 19.68 15.01 -10.52
N LYS A 54 20.09 16.27 -10.33
CA LYS A 54 20.45 16.81 -9.01
C LYS A 54 19.26 16.80 -8.03
N ASN A 55 18.09 17.23 -8.49
CA ASN A 55 16.88 17.28 -7.65
C ASN A 55 16.37 15.86 -7.34
N ARG A 56 16.43 14.97 -8.35
CA ARG A 56 16.08 13.56 -8.21
C ARG A 56 16.89 12.89 -7.09
N ASN A 57 18.22 13.03 -7.13
CA ASN A 57 19.10 12.42 -6.13
C ASN A 57 18.84 12.96 -4.72
N ILE A 58 18.57 14.25 -4.57
CA ILE A 58 18.25 14.86 -3.26
C ILE A 58 16.93 14.31 -2.73
N ILE A 59 15.88 14.28 -3.54
CA ILE A 59 14.56 13.77 -3.14
C ILE A 59 14.66 12.29 -2.75
N THR A 60 15.31 11.48 -3.58
CA THR A 60 15.53 10.05 -3.30
C THR A 60 16.32 9.86 -2.01
N PHE A 61 17.40 10.63 -1.78
CA PHE A 61 18.18 10.57 -0.55
C PHE A 61 17.32 10.88 0.69
N VAL A 62 16.50 11.93 0.65
CA VAL A 62 15.61 12.30 1.77
C VAL A 62 14.60 11.19 2.07
N ILE A 63 14.03 10.56 1.03
CA ILE A 63 13.08 9.45 1.18
C ILE A 63 13.75 8.21 1.80
N TRP A 64 14.95 7.87 1.35
CA TRP A 64 15.73 6.76 1.92
C TRP A 64 16.12 7.01 3.37
N LEU A 65 16.53 8.24 3.70
CA LEU A 65 16.85 8.62 5.07
C LEU A 65 15.62 8.48 5.99
N TYR A 66 14.46 8.97 5.54
CA TYR A 66 13.19 8.80 6.26
C TYR A 66 12.86 7.32 6.48
N CYS A 67 13.05 6.48 5.47
CA CYS A 67 12.84 5.03 5.58
C CYS A 67 13.76 4.39 6.61
N LEU A 68 15.05 4.73 6.58
CA LEU A 68 16.02 4.16 7.50
C LEU A 68 15.68 4.54 8.95
N ILE A 69 15.33 5.80 9.21
CA ILE A 69 14.94 6.27 10.54
C ILE A 69 13.67 5.56 11.01
N THR A 70 12.60 5.58 10.20
CA THR A 70 11.32 4.99 10.60
C THR A 70 11.38 3.48 10.75
N MET A 71 12.13 2.79 9.89
CA MET A 71 12.38 1.36 10.01
C MET A 71 13.20 1.05 11.27
N SER A 72 14.26 1.82 11.56
CA SER A 72 15.07 1.61 12.76
C SER A 72 14.25 1.77 14.05
N ILE A 73 13.41 2.81 14.14
CA ILE A 73 12.52 3.03 15.27
C ILE A 73 11.53 1.85 15.41
N TYR A 74 10.93 1.42 14.30
CA TYR A 74 9.96 0.33 14.31
C TYR A 74 10.58 -0.99 14.79
N TYR A 75 11.74 -1.38 14.26
CA TYR A 75 12.44 -2.59 14.66
C TYR A 75 12.99 -2.51 16.08
N TYR A 76 13.46 -1.32 16.51
CA TYR A 76 13.81 -1.11 17.92
C TYR A 76 12.62 -1.40 18.85
N LEU A 77 11.43 -0.89 18.53
CA LEU A 77 10.21 -1.17 19.29
C LEU A 77 9.80 -2.65 19.22
N LEU A 78 10.03 -3.32 18.09
CA LEU A 78 9.72 -4.74 17.92
C LEU A 78 10.46 -5.63 18.93
N PHE A 79 11.73 -5.31 19.20
CA PHE A 79 12.57 -6.09 20.11
C PHE A 79 12.53 -5.61 21.57
N THR A 80 12.17 -4.34 21.82
CA THR A 80 12.14 -3.77 23.18
C THR A 80 10.75 -3.76 23.81
N ASN A 81 9.71 -3.39 23.05
CA ASN A 81 8.33 -3.35 23.56
C ASN A 81 7.30 -3.49 22.43
N ILE A 82 6.95 -4.74 22.13
CA ILE A 82 5.99 -5.09 21.07
C ILE A 82 4.58 -4.53 21.29
N THR A 83 4.20 -4.22 22.55
CA THR A 83 2.87 -3.67 22.86
C THR A 83 2.70 -2.25 22.31
N GLN A 84 3.80 -1.52 22.10
CA GLN A 84 3.83 -0.21 21.42
C GLN A 84 3.67 -0.34 19.89
N ILE A 85 3.64 -1.57 19.36
CA ILE A 85 3.32 -1.83 17.95
C ILE A 85 1.88 -2.29 17.87
N GLY A 86 1.54 -3.37 18.56
CA GLY A 86 0.18 -3.88 18.62
C GLY A 86 0.08 -5.19 19.37
N ILE A 87 -1.15 -5.63 19.59
CA ILE A 87 -1.46 -6.86 20.28
C ILE A 87 -2.45 -7.69 19.48
N PHE A 88 -2.27 -9.00 19.49
CA PHE A 88 -3.28 -9.93 18.98
C PHE A 88 -4.40 -10.03 20.01
N ARG A 89 -5.62 -9.64 19.63
CA ARG A 89 -6.82 -9.86 20.46
C ARG A 89 -7.37 -11.27 20.25
N ASN A 90 -7.28 -11.75 19.02
CA ASN A 90 -7.62 -13.10 18.57
C ASN A 90 -6.62 -13.49 17.46
N PRO A 91 -6.52 -14.78 17.06
CA PRO A 91 -5.63 -15.23 15.98
C PRO A 91 -5.85 -14.49 14.63
N TYR A 92 -7.01 -13.85 14.50
CA TYR A 92 -7.49 -13.18 13.28
C TYR A 92 -7.51 -11.65 13.38
N VAL A 93 -7.47 -11.08 14.60
CA VAL A 93 -7.67 -9.65 14.80
C VAL A 93 -6.55 -9.06 15.61
N ILE A 94 -5.90 -8.07 15.00
CA ILE A 94 -4.78 -7.33 15.56
C ILE A 94 -5.25 -5.93 15.86
N VAL A 95 -5.02 -5.51 17.09
CA VAL A 95 -5.29 -4.15 17.52
C VAL A 95 -3.96 -3.42 17.47
N PHE A 96 -3.83 -2.55 16.46
CA PHE A 96 -2.66 -1.69 16.33
C PHE A 96 -2.67 -0.60 17.39
N SER A 97 -1.51 -0.36 18.00
CA SER A 97 -1.27 0.78 18.88
C SER A 97 -1.41 2.11 18.12
N LEU A 98 -1.60 3.21 18.85
CA LEU A 98 -1.62 4.56 18.27
C LEU A 98 -0.37 4.85 17.43
N PHE A 99 0.82 4.41 17.89
CA PHE A 99 2.07 4.57 17.15
C PHE A 99 2.00 3.91 15.77
N THR A 100 1.55 2.65 15.70
CA THR A 100 1.46 1.92 14.44
C THR A 100 0.36 2.46 13.53
N GLN A 101 -0.76 2.91 14.09
CA GLN A 101 -1.82 3.56 13.31
C GLN A 101 -1.32 4.85 12.63
N LEU A 102 -0.66 5.73 13.39
CA LEU A 102 -0.08 6.97 12.86
C LEU A 102 1.00 6.67 11.82
N TYR A 103 1.85 5.68 12.08
CA TYR A 103 2.87 5.21 11.15
C TYR A 103 2.28 4.75 9.81
N ILE A 104 1.24 3.90 9.83
CA ILE A 104 0.55 3.45 8.62
C ILE A 104 -0.09 4.63 7.89
N LEU A 105 -0.71 5.57 8.63
CA LEU A 105 -1.37 6.75 8.06
C LEU A 105 -0.38 7.70 7.37
N ILE A 106 0.79 7.95 7.96
CA ILE A 106 1.83 8.78 7.33
C ILE A 106 2.31 8.13 6.03
N ILE A 107 2.60 6.82 6.05
CA ILE A 107 3.01 6.08 4.85
C ILE A 107 1.90 6.12 3.79
N LEU A 108 0.63 6.02 4.21
CA LEU A 108 -0.53 6.11 3.34
C LEU A 108 -0.60 7.48 2.64
N VAL A 109 -0.45 8.55 3.40
CA VAL A 109 -0.46 9.92 2.87
C VAL A 109 0.65 10.13 1.85
N ILE A 110 1.88 9.70 2.16
CA ILE A 110 3.02 9.78 1.22
C ILE A 110 2.69 8.99 -0.05
N PHE A 111 2.22 7.75 0.09
CA PHE A 111 1.91 6.88 -1.04
C PHE A 111 0.80 7.45 -1.95
N ILE A 112 -0.27 7.99 -1.36
CA ILE A 112 -1.36 8.64 -2.10
C ILE A 112 -0.88 9.92 -2.75
N ALA A 113 -0.18 10.79 -2.02
CA ALA A 113 0.30 12.06 -2.56
C ALA A 113 1.18 11.84 -3.78
N THR A 114 2.17 10.93 -3.69
CA THR A 114 3.04 10.60 -4.83
C THR A 114 2.26 9.91 -5.96
N GLY A 115 1.34 9.02 -5.62
CA GLY A 115 0.47 8.34 -6.59
C GLY A 115 -0.43 9.29 -7.38
N LEU A 116 -1.04 10.27 -6.72
CA LEU A 116 -1.90 11.28 -7.35
C LEU A 116 -1.11 12.24 -8.25
N VAL A 117 0.12 12.59 -7.87
CA VAL A 117 1.01 13.38 -8.74
C VAL A 117 1.35 12.60 -10.01
N PHE A 118 1.62 11.29 -9.89
CA PHE A 118 1.86 10.42 -11.03
C PHE A 118 0.63 10.33 -11.95
N THR A 119 -0.54 10.01 -11.41
CA THR A 119 -1.77 9.88 -12.23
C THR A 119 -2.13 11.18 -12.92
N LYS A 120 -1.95 12.34 -12.26
CA LYS A 120 -2.17 13.66 -12.88
C LYS A 120 -1.31 13.87 -14.13
N SER A 121 -0.09 13.36 -14.16
CA SER A 121 0.78 13.40 -15.34
C SER A 121 0.28 12.48 -16.45
N CYS A 122 -0.17 11.27 -16.12
CA CYS A 122 -0.78 10.33 -17.07
C CYS A 122 -2.06 10.89 -17.72
N PHE A 123 -2.91 11.60 -16.95
CA PHE A 123 -4.14 12.22 -17.46
C PHE A 123 -3.90 13.25 -18.58
N LYS A 124 -2.72 13.87 -18.63
CA LYS A 124 -2.36 14.84 -19.66
C LYS A 124 -1.92 14.19 -20.98
N SER A 125 -1.78 12.86 -21.01
CA SER A 125 -1.39 12.14 -22.21
C SER A 125 -2.46 12.23 -23.30
N LYS A 126 -2.04 12.33 -24.57
CA LYS A 126 -2.93 12.27 -25.73
C LYS A 126 -3.47 10.86 -26.00
N GLN A 127 -2.79 9.83 -25.50
CA GLN A 127 -3.20 8.44 -25.70
C GLN A 127 -4.32 8.05 -24.74
N THR A 128 -5.46 7.63 -25.29
CA THR A 128 -6.66 7.22 -24.53
C THR A 128 -6.37 6.11 -23.53
N GLU A 129 -5.49 5.17 -23.90
CA GLU A 129 -5.03 4.08 -23.02
C GLU A 129 -4.40 4.61 -21.73
N ILE A 130 -3.44 5.54 -21.83
CA ILE A 130 -2.76 6.13 -20.67
C ILE A 130 -3.74 6.92 -19.79
N ARG A 131 -4.74 7.59 -20.40
CA ARG A 131 -5.79 8.28 -19.64
C ARG A 131 -6.67 7.31 -18.86
N LEU A 132 -7.01 6.16 -19.44
CA LEU A 132 -7.82 5.16 -18.76
C LEU A 132 -7.06 4.48 -17.61
N GLN A 133 -5.77 4.17 -17.83
CA GLN A 133 -4.86 3.73 -16.76
C GLN A 133 -4.88 4.72 -15.59
N ALA A 134 -4.78 6.03 -15.87
CA ALA A 134 -4.80 7.06 -14.84
C ALA A 134 -6.11 7.08 -14.03
N ILE A 135 -7.27 6.88 -14.69
CA ILE A 135 -8.57 6.78 -14.01
C ILE A 135 -8.58 5.56 -13.08
N LEU A 136 -8.21 4.38 -13.57
CA LEU A 136 -8.17 3.14 -12.78
C LEU A 136 -7.26 3.28 -11.56
N LEU A 137 -6.10 3.90 -11.73
CA LEU A 137 -5.17 4.18 -10.64
C LEU A 137 -5.76 5.13 -9.60
N ILE A 138 -6.46 6.21 -10.00
CA ILE A 138 -7.14 7.09 -9.04
C ILE A 138 -8.17 6.31 -8.22
N VAL A 139 -9.02 5.51 -8.88
CA VAL A 139 -10.01 4.69 -8.16
C VAL A 139 -9.30 3.73 -7.19
N ALA A 140 -8.19 3.12 -7.61
CA ALA A 140 -7.38 2.26 -6.75
C ALA A 140 -6.79 3.02 -5.53
N PHE A 141 -6.31 4.25 -5.69
CA PHE A 141 -5.84 5.06 -4.55
C PHE A 141 -6.97 5.46 -3.60
N ILE A 142 -8.16 5.77 -4.12
CA ILE A 142 -9.33 6.07 -3.29
C ILE A 142 -9.76 4.82 -2.51
N SER A 143 -9.89 3.68 -3.19
CA SER A 143 -10.20 2.39 -2.56
C SER A 143 -9.15 2.00 -1.51
N LEU A 144 -7.86 2.29 -1.75
CA LEU A 144 -6.81 2.10 -0.74
C LEU A 144 -7.12 2.86 0.54
N THR A 145 -7.40 4.16 0.39
CA THR A 145 -7.59 5.07 1.51
C THR A 145 -8.78 4.63 2.35
N ILE A 146 -9.92 4.38 1.70
CA ILE A 146 -11.15 3.93 2.35
C ILE A 146 -10.90 2.58 3.04
N GLY A 147 -10.30 1.63 2.33
CA GLY A 147 -10.02 0.30 2.88
C GLY A 147 -9.12 0.36 4.11
N VAL A 148 -8.02 1.13 4.07
CA VAL A 148 -7.12 1.29 5.23
C VAL A 148 -7.87 1.93 6.40
N ILE A 149 -8.58 3.04 6.17
CA ILE A 149 -9.33 3.74 7.24
C ILE A 149 -10.34 2.79 7.89
N MET A 150 -11.08 2.00 7.09
CA MET A 150 -12.03 1.02 7.61
C MET A 150 -11.34 -0.05 8.45
N THR A 151 -10.15 -0.53 8.06
CA THR A 151 -9.40 -1.51 8.86
C THR A 151 -8.85 -0.96 10.18
N LEU A 152 -8.77 0.36 10.35
CA LEU A 152 -8.39 0.98 11.62
C LEU A 152 -9.57 1.08 12.61
N ILE A 153 -10.80 0.89 12.14
CA ILE A 153 -12.00 0.89 12.97
C ILE A 153 -12.10 -0.48 13.67
N VAL A 154 -12.36 -0.49 14.97
CA VAL A 154 -12.30 -1.70 15.83
C VAL A 154 -13.54 -2.62 15.68
N GLU A 155 -14.41 -2.34 14.73
CA GLU A 155 -15.64 -3.10 14.49
C GLU A 155 -15.43 -4.20 13.44
N TYR A 156 -15.71 -5.45 13.81
CA TYR A 156 -15.42 -6.64 12.98
C TYR A 156 -16.00 -6.56 11.57
N ILE A 157 -17.25 -6.12 11.42
CA ILE A 157 -17.93 -6.02 10.11
C ILE A 157 -17.23 -4.99 9.23
N VAL A 158 -16.83 -3.86 9.82
CA VAL A 158 -16.15 -2.76 9.12
C VAL A 158 -14.76 -3.20 8.65
N ILE A 159 -14.04 -3.98 9.46
CA ILE A 159 -12.75 -4.55 9.08
C ILE A 159 -12.89 -5.48 7.86
N ILE A 160 -13.89 -6.37 7.88
CA ILE A 160 -14.14 -7.30 6.76
C ILE A 160 -14.42 -6.54 5.46
N LEU A 161 -15.30 -5.52 5.52
CA LEU A 161 -15.59 -4.66 4.38
C LEU A 161 -14.33 -3.93 3.89
N GLY A 162 -13.52 -3.41 4.82
CA GLY A 162 -12.22 -2.80 4.50
C GLY A 162 -11.29 -3.75 3.75
N MET A 163 -11.19 -5.00 4.21
CA MET A 163 -10.38 -6.04 3.55
C MET A 163 -10.90 -6.39 2.15
N MET A 164 -12.22 -6.45 1.94
CA MET A 164 -12.80 -6.67 0.61
C MET A 164 -12.46 -5.52 -0.36
N ILE A 165 -12.56 -4.27 0.12
CA ILE A 165 -12.18 -3.09 -0.67
C ILE A 165 -10.68 -3.13 -1.02
N LEU A 166 -9.83 -3.52 -0.08
CA LEU A 166 -8.38 -3.66 -0.30
C LEU A 166 -8.01 -4.79 -1.27
N ALA A 167 -8.79 -5.87 -1.30
CA ALA A 167 -8.65 -6.92 -2.29
C ALA A 167 -9.02 -6.41 -3.69
N LEU A 168 -10.16 -5.73 -3.82
CA LEU A 168 -10.60 -5.11 -5.08
C LEU A 168 -9.57 -4.09 -5.60
N ARG A 169 -9.01 -3.29 -4.70
CA ARG A 169 -7.94 -2.33 -4.97
C ARG A 169 -6.74 -2.97 -5.65
N ALA A 170 -6.36 -4.20 -5.27
CA ALA A 170 -5.22 -4.89 -5.89
C ALA A 170 -5.48 -5.18 -7.37
N ILE A 171 -6.71 -5.58 -7.71
CA ILE A 171 -7.15 -5.78 -9.10
C ILE A 171 -7.09 -4.45 -9.87
N LEU A 172 -7.59 -3.37 -9.28
CA LEU A 172 -7.55 -2.05 -9.91
C LEU A 172 -6.12 -1.54 -10.13
N PHE A 173 -5.19 -1.76 -9.20
CA PHE A 173 -3.79 -1.42 -9.40
C PHE A 173 -3.14 -2.26 -10.49
N TYR A 174 -3.44 -3.56 -10.58
CA TYR A 174 -2.96 -4.41 -11.66
C TYR A 174 -3.45 -3.89 -13.02
N MET A 175 -4.75 -3.60 -13.14
CA MET A 175 -5.32 -3.02 -14.35
C MET A 175 -4.74 -1.64 -14.67
N GLY A 176 -4.56 -0.78 -13.67
CA GLY A 176 -4.05 0.58 -13.84
C GLY A 176 -2.58 0.67 -14.23
N TYR A 177 -1.71 -0.20 -13.70
CA TYR A 177 -0.27 -0.19 -14.00
C TYR A 177 0.11 -1.01 -15.24
N ILE A 178 -0.46 -2.22 -15.40
CA ILE A 178 -0.08 -3.14 -16.48
C ILE A 178 -1.00 -2.99 -17.68
N PHE A 179 -2.28 -2.68 -17.45
CA PHE A 179 -3.31 -2.50 -18.48
C PHE A 179 -3.36 -3.64 -19.51
N PRO A 180 -3.64 -4.87 -19.06
CA PRO A 180 -3.59 -6.06 -19.91
C PRO A 180 -4.64 -6.01 -21.03
N GLU A 181 -4.43 -6.81 -22.08
CA GLU A 181 -5.27 -6.85 -23.28
C GLU A 181 -6.76 -7.10 -22.98
N TRP A 182 -7.08 -7.88 -21.95
CA TRP A 182 -8.47 -8.09 -21.55
C TRP A 182 -9.11 -6.81 -20.98
N THR A 183 -8.35 -5.98 -20.25
CA THR A 183 -8.81 -4.66 -19.78
C THR A 183 -9.05 -3.72 -20.95
N LYS A 184 -8.13 -3.71 -21.94
CA LYS A 184 -8.29 -2.94 -23.19
C LYS A 184 -9.58 -3.32 -23.90
N LYS A 185 -9.83 -4.61 -24.10
CA LYS A 185 -11.07 -5.11 -24.71
C LYS A 185 -12.32 -4.75 -23.92
N LEU A 186 -12.24 -4.63 -22.60
CA LEU A 186 -13.40 -4.33 -21.76
C LEU A 186 -13.82 -2.86 -21.89
N PHE A 187 -12.86 -1.95 -22.03
CA PHE A 187 -13.12 -0.50 -22.03
C PHE A 187 -13.02 0.19 -23.40
N LEU A 188 -12.17 -0.31 -24.30
CA LEU A 188 -11.93 0.31 -25.62
C LEU A 188 -12.77 -0.30 -26.74
N LYS A 189 -13.33 -1.51 -26.56
CA LYS A 189 -14.14 -2.19 -27.58
C LYS A 189 -15.50 -1.52 -27.86
N LYS A 190 -15.90 -0.53 -27.04
CA LYS A 190 -17.11 0.26 -27.26
C LYS A 190 -16.91 1.55 -28.08
N ALA A 191 -15.69 1.86 -28.49
CA ALA A 191 -15.39 3.08 -29.25
C ALA A 191 -15.21 2.85 -30.77
N SER A 192 -15.46 1.63 -31.23
CA SER A 192 -15.23 1.18 -32.62
C SER A 192 -16.46 0.52 -33.26
N ASP A 193 -17.65 0.74 -32.70
CA ASP A 193 -18.97 0.47 -33.28
C ASP A 193 -19.79 1.76 -33.23
#